data_AF-A0A147EC23-F1
#
_entry.id   AF-A0A147EC23-F1
#
_cell.length_a   1.000
_cell.length_b   1.000
_cell.length_c   1.000
_cell.angle_alpha   90.00
_cell.angle_beta   90.00
_cell.angle_gamma   90.00
#
_symmetry.space_group_name_H-M   'P 1'
#
loop_
_entity.id
_entity.type
_entity.pdbx_description
1 polymer ?
#
loop_
_entity_poly.entity_id
_entity_poly.type
_entity_poly.pdbx_seq_one_letter_code
_entity_poly.pdbx_strand_id
1 'polypeptide(L)'
;AIAIAGLMLIAAMLLISTTIRLSAYSRRREIGIMRLVGASNRFIQTPFILEGIIAALIGAVLASAASVAIVKFFVQGFLAQEVPFTSYITVEQSLVVPPILVLVGVVLSAIAAKIAITRYLRV
;
A
#
# COMPACT_ATOMS: atom_id res chain seq x y z
N ALA A 1 -6.11 -5.77 -19.00
CA ALA A 1 -5.76 -4.78 -17.96
C ALA A 1 -6.39 -5.12 -16.60
N ILE A 2 -7.72 -5.13 -16.47
CA ILE A 2 -8.41 -5.31 -15.17
C ILE A 2 -8.06 -6.64 -14.47
N ALA A 3 -8.01 -7.75 -15.20
CA ALA A 3 -7.65 -9.05 -14.62
C ALA A 3 -6.24 -9.07 -14.02
N ILE A 4 -5.26 -8.49 -14.71
CA ILE A 4 -3.87 -8.39 -14.24
C ILE A 4 -3.80 -7.47 -13.02
N ALA A 5 -4.50 -6.34 -13.04
CA ALA A 5 -4.59 -5.44 -11.90
C ALA A 5 -5.17 -6.15 -10.67
N GLY A 6 -6.27 -6.89 -10.83
CA GLY A 6 -6.85 -7.70 -9.76
C GLY A 6 -5.88 -8.75 -9.19
N LEU A 7 -5.15 -9.45 -10.07
CA LEU A 7 -4.14 -10.42 -9.66
C LEU A 7 -3.00 -9.77 -8.85
N MET A 8 -2.55 -8.58 -9.27
CA MET A 8 -1.51 -7.82 -8.54
C MET A 8 -2.00 -7.35 -7.16
N LEU A 9 -3.27 -6.96 -7.04
CA LEU A 9 -3.86 -6.62 -5.73
C LEU A 9 -3.86 -7.84 -4.79
N ILE A 10 -4.22 -9.01 -5.30
CA ILE A 10 -4.17 -10.26 -4.51
C ILE A 10 -2.73 -10.58 -4.10
N ALA A 11 -1.78 -10.49 -5.03
CA ALA A 11 -0.37 -10.72 -4.74
C ALA A 11 0.15 -9.77 -3.65
N ALA A 12 -0.19 -8.48 -3.74
CA ALA A 12 0.16 -7.49 -2.72
C ALA A 12 -0.44 -7.84 -1.35
N MET A 13 -1.72 -8.23 -1.29
CA MET A 13 -2.34 -8.67 -0.03
C MET A 13 -1.63 -9.88 0.59
N LEU A 14 -1.24 -10.85 -0.23
CA LEU A 14 -0.50 -12.04 0.21
C LEU A 14 0.87 -11.64 0.77
N LEU A 15 1.61 -10.77 0.07
CA LEU A 15 2.92 -10.27 0.50
C LEU A 15 2.84 -9.48 1.81
N ILE A 16 1.83 -8.63 1.97
CA ILE A 16 1.59 -7.89 3.22
C ILE A 16 1.29 -8.88 4.35
N SER A 17 0.47 -9.90 4.06
CA SER A 17 0.08 -10.90 5.04
C SER A 17 1.25 -11.75 5.54
N THR A 18 2.15 -12.15 4.64
CA THR A 18 3.35 -12.91 5.01
C THR A 18 4.33 -12.05 5.78
N THR A 19 4.54 -10.81 5.35
CA THR A 19 5.43 -9.85 6.03
C THR A 19 4.97 -9.57 7.47
N ILE A 20 3.68 -9.31 7.67
CA ILE A 20 3.14 -9.04 9.02
C ILE A 20 3.21 -10.28 9.91
N ARG A 21 2.96 -11.47 9.36
CA ARG A 21 3.10 -12.71 10.10
C ARG A 21 4.54 -12.94 10.54
N LEU A 22 5.51 -12.63 9.67
CA LEU A 22 6.92 -12.71 9.99
C LEU A 22 7.32 -11.71 11.08
N SER A 23 6.84 -10.45 10.97
CA SER A 23 7.04 -9.40 12.00
C SER A 23 6.47 -9.85 13.35
N ALA A 24 5.24 -10.37 13.37
CA ALA A 24 4.59 -10.88 14.58
C ALA A 24 5.33 -12.08 15.19
N TYR A 25 5.89 -12.98 14.37
CA TYR A 25 6.70 -14.09 14.85
C TYR A 25 8.01 -13.65 15.49
N SER A 26 8.66 -12.65 14.90
CA SER A 26 9.88 -12.03 15.45
C SER A 26 9.60 -11.38 16.81
N ARG A 27 8.47 -10.67 16.94
CA ARG A 27 8.04 -9.96 18.16
C ARG A 27 7.21 -10.83 19.12
N ARG A 28 7.19 -12.16 18.98
CA ARG A 28 6.29 -13.04 19.77
C ARG A 28 6.50 -12.94 21.29
N ARG A 29 7.74 -12.69 21.74
CA ARG A 29 8.05 -12.51 23.17
C ARG A 29 7.42 -11.22 23.70
N GLU A 30 7.55 -10.12 22.96
CA GLU A 30 6.93 -8.83 23.32
C GLU A 30 5.41 -8.95 23.38
N ILE A 31 4.79 -9.61 22.39
CA ILE A 31 3.35 -9.88 22.39
C ILE A 31 2.93 -10.69 23.62
N GLY A 32 3.74 -11.67 24.03
CA GLY A 32 3.53 -12.44 25.26
C GLY A 32 3.53 -11.55 26.51
N ILE A 33 4.52 -10.66 26.63
CA ILE A 33 4.61 -9.70 27.75
C ILE A 33 3.41 -8.75 27.75
N MET A 34 3.01 -8.23 26.58
CA MET A 34 1.82 -7.36 26.45
C MET A 34 0.55 -8.09 26.91
N ARG A 35 0.41 -9.38 26.62
CA ARG A 35 -0.72 -10.20 27.11
C ARG A 35 -0.69 -10.40 28.63
N LEU A 36 0.50 -10.57 29.23
CA LEU A 36 0.64 -10.75 30.68
C LEU A 36 0.23 -9.50 31.47
N VAL A 37 0.40 -8.31 30.90
CA VAL A 37 -0.06 -7.05 31.51
C VAL A 37 -1.52 -6.71 31.16
N GLY A 38 -2.25 -7.63 30.52
CA GLY A 38 -3.67 -7.47 30.21
C GLY A 38 -3.98 -6.61 28.97
N ALA A 39 -3.00 -6.40 28.08
CA ALA A 39 -3.25 -5.60 26.88
C ALA A 39 -4.32 -6.22 25.97
N SER A 40 -5.23 -5.39 25.48
CA SER A 40 -6.28 -5.84 24.56
C SER A 40 -5.69 -6.27 23.21
N ASN A 41 -6.38 -7.19 22.52
CA ASN A 41 -5.98 -7.63 21.18
C ASN A 41 -5.85 -6.46 20.18
N ARG A 42 -6.65 -5.39 20.32
CA ARG A 42 -6.53 -4.21 19.45
C ARG A 42 -5.23 -3.45 19.68
N PHE A 43 -4.79 -3.32 20.93
CA PHE A 43 -3.53 -2.66 21.28
C PHE A 43 -2.32 -3.42 20.75
N ILE A 44 -2.37 -4.75 20.74
CA ILE A 44 -1.33 -5.60 20.15
C ILE A 44 -1.32 -5.46 18.61
N GLN A 45 -2.49 -5.28 17.98
CA GLN A 45 -2.61 -5.23 16.51
C GLN A 45 -2.26 -3.88 15.88
N THR A 46 -2.51 -2.78 16.59
CA THR A 46 -2.25 -1.41 16.11
C THR A 46 -0.85 -1.18 15.54
N PRO A 47 0.26 -1.59 16.19
CA PRO A 47 1.60 -1.38 15.62
C PRO A 47 1.79 -2.07 14.26
N PHE A 48 1.28 -3.28 14.09
CA PHE A 48 1.40 -4.02 12.82
C PHE A 48 0.55 -3.41 11.69
N ILE A 49 -0.64 -2.90 12.03
CA ILE A 49 -1.48 -2.19 11.05
C ILE A 49 -0.80 -0.88 10.64
N LEU A 50 -0.18 -0.17 11.58
CA LEU A 50 0.57 1.04 11.29
C LEU A 50 1.81 0.77 10.42
N GLU A 51 2.57 -0.30 10.66
CA GLU A 51 3.68 -0.71 9.77
C GLU A 51 3.19 -0.85 8.32
N GLY A 52 2.06 -1.52 8.11
CA GLY A 52 1.44 -1.68 6.79
C GLY A 52 0.98 -0.35 6.18
N ILE A 53 0.31 0.50 6.95
CA ILE A 53 -0.18 1.81 6.47
C ILE A 53 0.99 2.71 6.07
N ILE A 54 2.05 2.77 6.89
CA ILE A 54 3.24 3.58 6.59
C ILE A 54 3.91 3.09 5.31
N ALA A 55 4.08 1.78 5.14
CA ALA A 55 4.63 1.20 3.91
C ALA A 55 3.78 1.55 2.68
N ALA A 56 2.45 1.49 2.80
CA ALA A 56 1.53 1.86 1.72
C ALA A 56 1.57 3.36 1.40
N LEU A 57 1.69 4.23 2.40
CA LEU A 57 1.83 5.67 2.21
C LEU A 57 3.10 6.02 1.45
N ILE A 58 4.24 5.44 1.87
CA ILE A 58 5.52 5.64 1.18
C ILE A 58 5.42 5.15 -0.26
N GLY A 59 4.87 3.96 -0.48
CA GLY A 59 4.66 3.40 -1.83
C GLY A 59 3.76 4.29 -2.69
N ALA A 60 2.67 4.82 -2.15
CA ALA A 60 1.74 5.68 -2.87
C ALA A 60 2.36 7.04 -3.22
N VAL A 61 3.15 7.64 -2.32
CA VAL A 61 3.90 8.87 -2.61
C VAL A 61 4.92 8.63 -3.73
N LEU A 62 5.69 7.55 -3.65
CA LEU A 62 6.67 7.18 -4.68
C LEU A 62 6.00 6.91 -6.03
N ALA A 63 4.90 6.16 -6.04
CA ALA A 63 4.13 5.88 -7.26
C ALA A 63 3.55 7.16 -7.88
N SER A 64 3.04 8.08 -7.05
CA SER A 64 2.50 9.36 -7.51
C SER A 64 3.58 10.25 -8.10
N ALA A 65 4.74 10.35 -7.44
CA ALA A 65 5.89 11.10 -7.94
C ALA A 65 6.40 10.52 -9.27
N ALA A 66 6.51 9.19 -9.36
CA ALA A 66 6.89 8.50 -10.60
C ALA A 66 5.87 8.76 -11.72
N SER A 67 4.57 8.69 -11.44
CA SER A 67 3.52 8.96 -12.42
C SER A 67 3.63 10.37 -13.00
N VAL A 68 3.79 11.39 -12.14
CA VAL A 68 3.94 12.79 -12.58
C VAL A 68 5.24 12.99 -13.37
N ALA A 69 6.34 12.39 -12.91
CA ALA A 69 7.62 12.46 -13.62
C ALA A 69 7.53 11.85 -15.03
N ILE A 70 6.87 10.69 -15.17
CA ILE A 70 6.67 10.03 -16.46
C ILE A 70 5.85 10.92 -17.41
N VAL A 71 4.75 11.51 -16.94
CA VAL A 71 3.93 12.41 -17.76
C VAL A 71 4.73 13.63 -18.20
N LYS A 72 5.47 14.27 -17.29
CA LYS A 72 6.21 15.50 -17.58
C LYS A 72 7.41 15.27 -18.51
N PHE A 73 8.25 14.27 -18.21
CA PHE A 73 9.51 14.07 -18.94
C PHE A 73 9.34 13.22 -20.20
N PHE A 74 8.49 12.19 -20.15
CA PHE A 74 8.39 11.21 -21.23
C PHE A 74 7.27 11.59 -22.23
N VAL A 75 6.08 11.92 -21.72
CA VAL A 75 4.93 12.23 -22.58
C VAL A 75 5.04 13.64 -23.15
N GLN A 76 5.25 14.65 -22.31
CA GLN A 76 5.31 16.05 -22.77
C GLN A 76 6.68 16.44 -23.34
N GLY A 77 7.77 15.85 -22.84
CA GLY A 77 9.13 16.18 -23.28
C GLY A 77 9.57 15.51 -24.58
N PHE A 78 9.05 14.30 -24.88
CA PHE A 78 9.49 13.51 -26.04
C PHE A 78 8.32 13.20 -26.99
N LEU A 79 7.20 12.70 -26.47
CA LEU A 79 6.08 12.21 -27.29
C LEU A 79 5.23 13.33 -27.90
N ALA A 80 5.06 14.46 -27.20
CA ALA A 80 4.28 15.60 -27.67
C ALA A 80 4.96 16.37 -28.83
N GLN A 81 6.28 16.22 -29.03
CA GLN A 81 6.97 16.78 -30.19
C GLN A 81 6.77 15.94 -31.46
N GLU A 82 6.57 14.63 -31.31
CA GLU A 82 6.44 13.67 -32.42
C GLU A 82 4.98 13.49 -32.87
N VAL A 83 3.99 13.63 -31.98
CA VAL A 83 2.57 13.35 -32.31
C VAL A 83 1.63 14.41 -31.69
N PRO A 84 1.38 15.54 -32.38
CA PRO A 84 0.63 16.68 -31.82
C PRO A 84 -0.91 16.56 -31.89
N PHE A 85 -1.45 15.51 -32.51
CA PHE A 85 -2.90 15.37 -32.78
C PHE A 85 -3.68 14.52 -31.76
N THR A 86 -3.03 14.09 -30.67
CA THR A 86 -3.66 13.29 -29.62
C THR A 86 -3.89 14.14 -28.38
N SER A 87 -5.11 14.08 -27.84
CA SER A 87 -5.45 14.74 -26.57
C SER A 87 -4.72 14.03 -25.42
N TYR A 88 -3.54 14.51 -25.06
CA TYR A 88 -2.78 13.98 -23.94
C TYR A 88 -3.43 14.39 -22.61
N ILE A 89 -3.38 13.47 -21.66
CA ILE A 89 -3.76 13.74 -20.27
C ILE A 89 -2.89 14.91 -19.78
N THR A 90 -3.55 16.02 -19.43
CA THR A 90 -2.88 17.22 -18.94
C THR A 90 -2.48 17.02 -17.49
N VAL A 91 -1.42 17.70 -17.03
CA VAL A 91 -0.88 17.57 -15.67
C VAL A 91 -1.95 17.75 -14.57
N GLU A 92 -2.96 18.58 -14.85
CA GLU A 92 -4.10 18.81 -13.96
C GLU A 92 -5.01 17.59 -13.79
N GLN A 93 -5.22 16.80 -14.85
CA GLN A 93 -5.98 15.55 -14.78
C GLN A 93 -5.20 14.45 -14.06
N SER A 94 -3.86 14.51 -14.09
CA SER A 94 -3.00 13.59 -13.33
C SER A 94 -3.03 13.84 -11.83
N LEU A 95 -3.55 14.99 -11.36
CA LEU A 95 -3.60 15.33 -9.92
C LEU A 95 -4.68 14.57 -9.14
N VAL A 96 -5.66 13.98 -9.84
CA VAL A 96 -6.75 13.20 -9.25
C VAL A 96 -6.30 11.78 -8.87
N VAL A 97 -5.27 11.25 -9.54
CA VAL A 97 -4.78 9.88 -9.35
C VAL A 97 -4.06 9.66 -8.00
N PRO A 98 -3.18 10.57 -7.52
CA PRO A 98 -2.50 10.45 -6.23
C PRO A 98 -3.42 10.24 -5.02
N PRO A 99 -4.48 11.04 -4.77
CA PRO A 99 -5.33 10.85 -3.60
C PRO A 99 -6.07 9.50 -3.63
N ILE A 100 -6.49 9.03 -4.81
CA ILE A 100 -7.13 7.72 -4.97
C ILE A 100 -6.12 6.60 -4.68
N LEU A 101 -4.89 6.71 -5.18
CA LEU A 101 -3.80 5.76 -4.93
C LEU A 101 -3.51 5.62 -3.43
N VAL A 102 -3.40 6.75 -2.73
CA VAL A 102 -3.18 6.79 -1.29
C VAL A 102 -4.33 6.12 -0.55
N LEU A 103 -5.57 6.51 -0.86
CA LEU A 103 -6.75 5.97 -0.20
C LEU A 103 -6.85 4.45 -0.38
N VAL A 104 -6.73 3.97 -1.62
CA VAL A 104 -6.81 2.53 -1.94
C VAL A 104 -5.65 1.77 -1.30
N GLY A 105 -4.42 2.28 -1.38
CA GLY A 105 -3.25 1.65 -0.78
C GLY A 105 -3.36 1.51 0.73
N VAL A 106 -3.80 2.56 1.42
CA VAL A 106 -4.00 2.56 2.88
C VAL A 106 -5.10 1.58 3.28
N VAL A 107 -6.25 1.62 2.61
CA VAL A 107 -7.39 0.73 2.91
C VAL A 107 -7.00 -0.74 2.69
N LEU A 108 -6.40 -1.07 1.55
CA LEU A 108 -5.98 -2.43 1.25
C LEU A 108 -4.93 -2.94 2.23
N SER A 109 -3.94 -2.11 2.57
CA SER A 109 -2.90 -2.47 3.53
C SER A 109 -3.46 -2.70 4.92
N ALA A 110 -4.34 -1.81 5.39
CA ALA A 110 -5.00 -1.96 6.69
C ALA A 110 -5.85 -3.23 6.78
N ILE A 111 -6.60 -3.56 5.72
CA ILE A 111 -7.41 -4.78 5.65
C ILE A 111 -6.52 -6.03 5.67
N ALA A 112 -5.51 -6.08 4.79
CA ALA A 112 -4.59 -7.21 4.70
C ALA A 112 -3.85 -7.43 6.03
N ALA A 113 -3.35 -6.35 6.64
CA ALA A 113 -2.68 -6.37 7.93
C ALA A 113 -3.57 -6.91 9.05
N LYS A 114 -4.78 -6.38 9.16
CA LYS A 114 -5.76 -6.79 10.17
C LYS A 114 -6.12 -8.27 10.03
N ILE A 115 -6.35 -8.76 8.80
CA ILE A 115 -6.65 -10.17 8.54
C ILE A 115 -5.46 -11.05 8.93
N ALA A 116 -4.24 -10.66 8.57
CA ALA A 116 -3.04 -11.43 8.85
C ALA A 116 -2.78 -11.60 10.37
N ILE A 117 -2.84 -10.51 11.12
CA ILE A 117 -2.55 -10.52 12.56
C ILE A 117 -3.65 -11.20 13.37
N THR A 118 -4.93 -11.00 13.02
CA THR A 118 -6.05 -11.65 13.71
C THR A 118 -6.03 -13.16 13.54
N ARG A 119 -5.64 -13.64 12.36
CA ARG A 119 -5.47 -15.07 12.10
C ARG A 119 -4.25 -15.64 12.82
N TYR A 120 -3.17 -14.87 13.00
CA TYR A 120 -1.99 -15.30 13.74
C TYR A 120 -2.23 -15.37 15.26
N LEU A 121 -2.93 -14.38 15.84
CA LEU A 121 -3.18 -14.29 17.29
C LEU A 121 -4.27 -15.24 17.82
N ARG A 122 -5.09 -15.81 16.93
CA ARG A 122 -6.13 -16.80 17.26
C ARG A 122 -5.59 -18.24 17.40
N VAL A 123 -4.37 -18.48 16.91
CA VAL A 123 -3.63 -19.75 17.05
C VAL A 123 -2.69 -19.64 18.23
#